data_AF-A0A7S2C7F7-F1
#
_entry.id   AF-A0A7S2C7F7-F1
#
_cell.length_a   1.000
_cell.length_b   1.000
_cell.length_c   1.000
_cell.angle_alpha   90.00
_cell.angle_beta   90.00
_cell.angle_gamma   90.00
#
_symmetry.space_group_name_H-M   'P 1'
#
loop_
_entity.id
_entity.type
_entity.pdbx_description
1 polymer ?
#
loop_
_entity_poly.entity_id
_entity_poly.type
_entity_poly.pdbx_seq_one_letter_code
_entity_poly.pdbx_strand_id
1 'polypeptide(L)'
;HFYLPGIGRVGRLVLKKSEDPEGKLRAQLRRFVGGDDAPAQLDLLKQLRAEVLSPVVRYTELVSALSGLANMASLDEQPQKKSMAGLRAAIDNDEQRLAELEATFSWLDRDSTGRLSLSSFEAAIQAVRPADATVNESSVTTRLLDRIREQSSGNGGEVSVDLATFVRLMTTKAVSDYLSPEQALLPTFQAIDLDGNGAVSREEFLTTIQNFCLQLPNADGCDIDEHELLPRAFDAFADDKQLLDYERFVEMVSGRE
;
A
#
# COMPACT_ATOMS: atom_id res chain seq x y z
N HIS A 1 -11.91 -8.05 -17.40
CA HIS A 1 -10.61 -7.89 -16.73
C HIS A 1 -9.51 -8.14 -17.74
N PHE A 2 -8.41 -7.41 -17.64
CA PHE A 2 -7.21 -7.53 -18.45
C PHE A 2 -6.08 -8.04 -17.56
N TYR A 3 -5.30 -8.98 -18.07
CA TYR A 3 -4.19 -9.60 -17.34
C TYR A 3 -2.93 -9.57 -18.18
N LEU A 4 -1.78 -9.33 -17.54
CA LEU A 4 -0.46 -9.41 -18.17
C LEU A 4 0.46 -10.37 -17.42
N PRO A 5 1.24 -11.21 -18.13
CA PRO A 5 2.24 -12.06 -17.49
C PRO A 5 3.25 -11.21 -16.68
N GLY A 6 3.46 -11.57 -15.42
CA GLY A 6 4.39 -10.89 -14.51
C GLY A 6 3.87 -9.60 -13.85
N ILE A 7 2.68 -9.12 -14.23
CA ILE A 7 2.03 -7.91 -13.68
C ILE A 7 0.56 -8.20 -13.29
N GLY A 8 0.08 -9.43 -13.43
CA GLY A 8 -1.23 -9.81 -12.92
C GLY A 8 -2.37 -9.01 -13.56
N ARG A 9 -3.31 -8.52 -12.75
CA ARG A 9 -4.50 -7.79 -13.21
C ARG A 9 -4.19 -6.31 -13.44
N VAL A 10 -4.29 -5.86 -14.70
CA VAL A 10 -3.92 -4.49 -15.13
C VAL A 10 -5.10 -3.65 -15.62
N GLY A 11 -6.32 -4.14 -15.38
CA GLY A 11 -7.52 -3.40 -15.74
C GLY A 11 -8.81 -4.18 -15.54
N ARG A 12 -9.86 -3.48 -15.15
CA ARG A 12 -11.23 -3.96 -15.11
C ARG A 12 -12.15 -3.13 -15.98
N LEU A 13 -13.14 -3.79 -16.57
CA LEU A 13 -14.24 -3.13 -17.28
C LEU A 13 -15.54 -3.77 -16.81
N VAL A 14 -16.43 -2.95 -16.26
CA VAL A 14 -17.78 -3.35 -15.86
C VAL A 14 -18.76 -2.74 -16.85
N LEU A 15 -19.44 -3.59 -17.61
CA LEU A 15 -20.47 -3.16 -18.56
C LEU A 15 -21.84 -3.18 -17.88
N LYS A 16 -22.50 -2.02 -17.82
CA LYS A 16 -23.88 -1.90 -17.32
C LYS A 16 -24.86 -1.90 -18.49
N LYS A 17 -26.03 -2.50 -18.30
CA LYS A 17 -27.03 -2.76 -19.36
C LYS A 17 -27.65 -1.49 -19.97
N SER A 18 -27.54 -0.33 -19.32
CA SER A 18 -28.16 0.93 -19.74
C SER A 18 -27.20 1.96 -20.35
N GLU A 19 -25.90 1.66 -20.40
CA GLU A 19 -24.88 2.55 -20.94
C GLU A 19 -24.30 1.91 -22.18
N ASP A 20 -24.02 2.70 -23.24
CA ASP A 20 -23.39 2.26 -24.49
C ASP A 20 -22.19 1.32 -24.23
N PRO A 21 -22.40 -0.01 -24.26
CA PRO A 21 -21.41 -0.94 -23.76
C PRO A 21 -20.32 -1.16 -24.81
N GLU A 22 -20.67 -0.99 -26.09
CA GLU A 22 -19.74 -1.12 -27.20
C GLU A 22 -18.79 0.07 -27.26
N GLY A 23 -19.30 1.30 -27.12
CA GLY A 23 -18.48 2.50 -27.03
C GLY A 23 -17.49 2.44 -25.86
N LYS A 24 -17.95 2.04 -24.67
CA LYS A 24 -17.08 1.87 -23.49
C LYS A 24 -16.04 0.79 -23.69
N LEU A 25 -16.40 -0.37 -24.25
CA LEU A 25 -15.45 -1.43 -24.54
C LEU A 25 -14.40 -0.99 -25.57
N ARG A 26 -14.81 -0.32 -26.65
CA ARG A 26 -13.88 0.19 -27.68
C ARG A 26 -12.95 1.26 -27.12
N ALA A 27 -13.43 2.17 -26.27
CA ALA A 27 -12.61 3.16 -25.60
C ALA A 27 -11.56 2.49 -24.70
N GLN A 28 -11.98 1.54 -23.86
CA GLN A 28 -11.07 0.81 -22.97
C GLN A 28 -10.03 0.00 -23.75
N LEU A 29 -10.44 -0.66 -24.84
CA LEU A 29 -9.52 -1.41 -25.70
C LEU A 29 -8.55 -0.50 -26.45
N ARG A 30 -8.99 0.67 -26.94
CA ARG A 30 -8.08 1.65 -27.56
C ARG A 30 -7.07 2.20 -26.58
N ARG A 31 -7.49 2.48 -25.34
CA ARG A 31 -6.55 2.90 -24.29
C ARG A 31 -5.54 1.79 -23.98
N PHE A 32 -6.03 0.56 -23.84
CA PHE A 32 -5.19 -0.57 -23.45
C PHE A 32 -4.21 -0.99 -24.55
N VAL A 33 -4.71 -1.24 -25.76
CA VAL A 33 -3.95 -1.79 -26.89
C VAL A 33 -3.36 -0.69 -27.78
N GLY A 34 -3.75 0.56 -27.58
CA GLY A 34 -3.41 1.69 -28.45
C GLY A 34 -4.41 1.91 -29.59
N GLY A 35 -4.29 3.08 -30.20
CA GLY A 35 -4.90 3.44 -31.50
C GLY A 35 -3.83 4.05 -32.41
N ASP A 36 -4.20 4.51 -33.61
CA ASP A 36 -3.24 5.02 -34.60
C ASP A 36 -2.38 6.21 -34.10
N ASP A 37 -2.85 6.97 -33.10
CA ASP A 37 -2.20 8.19 -32.58
C ASP A 37 -1.98 8.22 -31.04
N ALA A 38 -2.30 7.16 -30.29
CA ALA A 38 -2.20 7.15 -28.82
C ALA A 38 -1.24 6.04 -28.32
N PRO A 39 -0.32 6.35 -27.40
CA PRO A 39 0.59 5.34 -26.84
C PRO A 39 -0.22 4.25 -26.13
N ALA A 40 0.09 2.99 -26.44
CA ALA A 40 -0.59 1.86 -25.85
C ALA A 40 -0.21 1.74 -24.37
N GLN A 41 -1.19 1.76 -23.48
CA GLN A 41 -0.99 1.44 -22.05
C GLN A 41 -0.29 0.07 -21.89
N LEU A 42 -0.59 -0.88 -22.79
CA LEU A 42 0.07 -2.18 -22.87
C LEU A 42 1.58 -2.07 -23.08
N ASP A 43 2.08 -1.12 -23.88
CA ASP A 43 3.51 -1.00 -24.14
C ASP A 43 4.24 -0.38 -22.96
N LEU A 44 3.60 0.56 -22.24
CA LEU A 44 4.08 1.03 -20.95
C LEU A 44 4.14 -0.12 -19.94
N LEU A 45 3.05 -0.90 -19.82
CA LEU A 45 2.98 -2.04 -18.90
C LEU A 45 4.01 -3.12 -19.25
N LYS A 46 4.25 -3.46 -20.52
CA LYS A 46 5.28 -4.44 -20.91
C LYS A 46 6.71 -4.00 -20.56
N GLN A 47 6.96 -2.69 -20.52
CA GLN A 47 8.25 -2.14 -20.14
C GLN A 47 8.44 -2.08 -18.62
N LEU A 48 7.33 -2.07 -17.87
CA LEU A 48 7.36 -2.07 -16.43
C LEU A 48 7.72 -3.47 -15.92
N ARG A 49 8.86 -3.51 -15.24
CA ARG A 49 9.25 -4.64 -14.41
C ARG A 49 8.52 -4.55 -13.07
N ALA A 50 8.14 -5.67 -12.48
CA ALA A 50 7.43 -5.70 -11.19
C ALA A 50 8.23 -4.98 -10.08
N GLU A 51 9.55 -5.00 -10.22
CA GLU A 51 10.54 -4.36 -9.37
C GLU A 51 10.34 -2.84 -9.25
N VAL A 52 9.80 -2.18 -10.28
CA VAL A 52 9.55 -0.72 -10.27
C VAL A 52 8.54 -0.30 -9.21
N LEU A 53 7.61 -1.19 -8.86
CA LEU A 53 6.58 -0.92 -7.87
C LEU A 53 6.98 -1.36 -6.45
N SER A 54 8.18 -1.92 -6.26
CA SER A 54 8.63 -2.40 -4.94
C SER A 54 8.64 -1.30 -3.88
N PRO A 55 9.09 -0.05 -4.15
CA PRO A 55 8.95 1.04 -3.19
C PRO A 55 7.52 1.28 -2.72
N VAL A 56 6.55 1.17 -3.63
CA VAL A 56 5.13 1.36 -3.36
C VAL A 56 4.61 0.24 -2.46
N VAL A 57 5.04 -0.99 -2.72
CA VAL A 57 4.71 -2.16 -1.89
C VAL A 57 5.29 -2.00 -0.48
N ARG A 58 6.55 -1.60 -0.34
CA ARG A 58 7.17 -1.36 0.97
C ARG A 58 6.49 -0.24 1.73
N TYR A 59 6.12 0.84 1.05
CA TYR A 59 5.31 1.90 1.65
C TYR A 59 3.94 1.37 2.11
N THR A 60 3.31 0.50 1.31
CA THR A 60 2.03 -0.16 1.65
C THR A 60 2.16 -1.04 2.90
N GLU A 61 3.26 -1.78 3.05
CA GLU A 61 3.55 -2.63 4.21
C GLU A 61 3.69 -1.79 5.49
N LEU A 62 4.40 -0.65 5.41
CA LEU A 62 4.51 0.32 6.52
C LEU A 62 3.13 0.83 6.95
N VAL A 63 2.34 1.35 6.01
CA VAL A 63 1.02 1.90 6.35
C VAL A 63 0.10 0.80 6.87
N SER A 64 0.22 -0.41 6.34
CA SER A 64 -0.49 -1.59 6.83
C SER A 64 -0.11 -1.94 8.27
N ALA A 65 1.18 -1.89 8.62
CA ALA A 65 1.66 -2.12 9.98
C ALA A 65 1.10 -1.08 10.97
N LEU A 66 1.15 0.20 10.60
CA LEU A 66 0.56 1.29 11.39
C LEU A 66 -0.95 1.10 11.59
N SER A 67 -1.66 0.71 10.54
CA SER A 67 -3.09 0.44 10.60
C SER A 67 -3.42 -0.78 11.46
N GLY A 68 -2.62 -1.84 11.38
CA GLY A 68 -2.76 -3.03 12.24
C GLY A 68 -2.60 -2.68 13.72
N LEU A 69 -1.62 -1.85 14.06
CA LEU A 69 -1.36 -1.40 15.42
C LEU A 69 -2.46 -0.48 15.95
N ALA A 70 -2.88 0.51 15.16
CA ALA A 70 -3.99 1.40 15.54
C ALA A 70 -5.31 0.65 15.78
N ASN A 71 -5.45 -0.54 15.19
CA ASN A 71 -6.61 -1.41 15.33
C ASN A 71 -6.34 -2.64 16.23
N MET A 72 -5.24 -2.66 16.99
CA MET A 72 -4.85 -3.81 17.81
C MET A 72 -5.99 -4.30 18.71
N ALA A 73 -6.65 -3.38 19.44
CA ALA A 73 -7.74 -3.72 20.34
C ALA A 73 -8.96 -4.34 19.63
N SER A 74 -9.26 -3.94 18.39
CA SER A 74 -10.40 -4.46 17.64
C SER A 74 -10.10 -5.76 16.90
N LEU A 75 -8.82 -6.07 16.65
CA LEU A 75 -8.40 -7.31 16.01
C LEU A 75 -8.42 -8.52 16.96
N ASP A 76 -8.20 -8.29 18.27
CA ASP A 76 -8.26 -9.36 19.29
C ASP A 76 -9.70 -9.80 19.63
N GLU A 77 -10.71 -8.97 19.38
CA GLU A 77 -12.12 -9.26 19.71
C GLU A 77 -12.87 -10.06 18.62
N GLN A 78 -12.28 -10.26 17.43
CA GLN A 78 -12.98 -10.95 16.34
C GLN A 78 -13.07 -12.46 16.57
N PRO A 79 -14.29 -13.06 16.57
CA PRO A 79 -14.44 -14.49 16.78
C PRO A 79 -13.79 -15.29 15.65
N GLN A 80 -12.79 -16.09 16.00
CA GLN A 80 -12.03 -16.93 15.07
C GLN A 80 -12.95 -17.99 14.43
N LYS A 81 -13.47 -17.70 13.23
CA LYS A 81 -14.15 -18.71 12.41
C LYS A 81 -13.14 -19.82 12.06
N LYS A 82 -13.56 -21.09 12.03
CA LYS A 82 -12.69 -22.24 11.65
C LYS A 82 -11.97 -22.04 10.30
N SER A 83 -12.54 -21.27 9.37
CA SER A 83 -11.90 -20.89 8.09
C SER A 83 -10.66 -20.01 8.26
N MET A 84 -10.60 -19.22 9.34
CA MET A 84 -9.47 -18.33 9.66
C MET A 84 -8.25 -19.12 10.15
N ALA A 85 -8.48 -20.24 10.84
CA ALA A 85 -7.39 -21.06 11.41
C ALA A 85 -6.51 -21.68 10.31
N GLY A 86 -7.13 -22.13 9.21
CA GLY A 86 -6.40 -22.67 8.06
C GLY A 86 -5.60 -21.60 7.33
N LEU A 87 -6.17 -20.41 7.11
CA LEU A 87 -5.47 -19.30 6.48
C LEU A 87 -4.34 -18.76 7.35
N ARG A 88 -4.57 -18.64 8.66
CA ARG A 88 -3.54 -18.26 9.63
C ARG A 88 -2.39 -19.25 9.62
N ALA A 89 -2.67 -20.54 9.65
CA ALA A 89 -1.63 -21.56 9.56
C ALA A 89 -0.87 -21.51 8.22
N ALA A 90 -1.53 -21.20 7.11
CA ALA A 90 -0.84 -21.02 5.83
C ALA A 90 0.13 -19.82 5.88
N ILE A 91 -0.29 -18.69 6.46
CA ILE A 91 0.54 -17.49 6.63
C ILE A 91 1.70 -17.73 7.61
N ASP A 92 1.44 -18.40 8.72
CA ASP A 92 2.46 -18.70 9.74
C ASP A 92 3.52 -19.71 9.23
N ASN A 93 3.23 -20.47 8.16
CA ASN A 93 4.18 -21.38 7.51
C ASN A 93 4.83 -20.78 6.25
N ASP A 94 4.53 -19.53 5.91
CA ASP A 94 5.14 -18.83 4.78
C ASP A 94 6.44 -18.16 5.23
N GLU A 95 7.57 -18.88 5.05
CA GLU A 95 8.90 -18.41 5.47
C GLU A 95 9.30 -17.09 4.78
N GLN A 96 8.92 -16.88 3.53
CA GLN A 96 9.26 -15.66 2.81
C GLN A 96 8.53 -14.46 3.42
N ARG A 97 7.23 -14.62 3.68
CA ARG A 97 6.43 -13.58 4.32
C ARG A 97 6.91 -13.27 5.73
N LEU A 98 7.31 -14.29 6.50
CA LEU A 98 7.90 -14.08 7.82
C LEU A 98 9.20 -13.26 7.73
N ALA A 99 10.07 -13.57 6.78
CA ALA A 99 11.30 -12.80 6.56
C ALA A 99 11.01 -11.33 6.16
N GLU A 100 9.97 -11.08 5.36
CA GLU A 100 9.54 -9.71 5.01
C GLU A 100 8.99 -8.94 6.23
N LEU A 101 8.24 -9.61 7.10
CA LEU A 101 7.77 -9.03 8.36
C LEU A 101 8.92 -8.74 9.33
N GLU A 102 9.90 -9.64 9.42
CA GLU A 102 11.12 -9.43 10.22
C GLU A 102 11.95 -8.26 9.70
N ALA A 103 12.11 -8.14 8.38
CA ALA A 103 12.78 -7.00 7.76
C ALA A 103 12.05 -5.68 8.06
N THR A 104 10.71 -5.69 7.96
CA THR A 104 9.87 -4.53 8.30
C THR A 104 10.00 -4.16 9.78
N PHE A 105 10.02 -5.15 10.67
CA PHE A 105 10.20 -4.93 12.11
C PHE A 105 11.58 -4.34 12.42
N SER A 106 12.65 -4.96 11.91
CA SER A 106 14.01 -4.49 12.13
C SER A 106 14.21 -3.08 11.58
N TRP A 107 13.49 -2.73 10.51
CA TRP A 107 13.50 -1.39 9.96
C TRP A 107 12.81 -0.37 10.86
N LEU A 108 11.64 -0.70 11.40
CA LEU A 108 10.92 0.14 12.35
C LEU A 108 11.71 0.30 13.66
N ASP A 109 12.40 -0.75 14.11
CA ASP A 109 13.25 -0.81 15.30
C ASP A 109 14.62 -0.16 15.06
N ARG A 110 14.63 1.14 14.71
CA ARG A 110 15.86 1.87 14.32
C ARG A 110 16.92 1.91 15.43
N ASP A 111 16.51 1.85 16.69
CA ASP A 111 17.42 1.82 17.85
C ASP A 111 17.83 0.40 18.26
N SER A 112 17.39 -0.62 17.52
CA SER A 112 17.72 -2.03 17.73
C SER A 112 17.44 -2.49 19.17
N THR A 113 16.35 -1.97 19.76
CA THR A 113 15.95 -2.33 21.12
C THR A 113 15.24 -3.69 21.17
N GLY A 114 14.90 -4.26 20.01
CA GLY A 114 14.08 -5.45 19.84
C GLY A 114 12.60 -5.17 20.08
N ARG A 115 12.20 -3.90 20.15
CA ARG A 115 10.85 -3.45 20.52
C ARG A 115 10.46 -2.20 19.75
N LEU A 116 9.28 -2.22 19.16
CA LEU A 116 8.71 -1.04 18.52
C LEU A 116 7.95 -0.22 19.57
N SER A 117 8.47 0.96 19.86
CA SER A 117 7.81 1.96 20.69
C SER A 117 7.01 2.93 19.81
N LEU A 118 6.17 3.75 20.43
CA LEU A 118 5.50 4.84 19.75
C LEU A 118 6.49 5.79 19.05
N SER A 119 7.65 6.06 19.67
CA SER A 119 8.67 6.95 19.08
C SER A 119 9.30 6.34 17.82
N SER A 120 9.43 5.01 17.74
CA SER A 120 9.86 4.31 16.52
C SER A 120 8.89 4.56 15.36
N PHE A 121 7.58 4.52 15.61
CA PHE A 121 6.56 4.80 14.59
C PHE A 121 6.47 6.28 14.22
N GLU A 122 6.59 7.18 15.20
CA GLU A 122 6.63 8.63 14.96
C GLU A 122 7.83 9.00 14.09
N ALA A 123 9.00 8.45 14.39
CA ALA A 123 10.20 8.64 13.58
C ALA A 123 10.04 8.09 12.16
N ALA A 124 9.40 6.92 12.00
CA ALA A 124 9.11 6.34 10.68
C ALA A 124 8.14 7.21 9.87
N ILE A 125 7.06 7.71 10.49
CA ILE A 125 6.09 8.57 9.81
C ILE A 125 6.67 9.94 9.50
N GLN A 126 7.43 10.53 10.42
CA GLN A 126 8.05 11.81 10.21
C GLN A 126 9.12 11.75 9.13
N ALA A 127 9.83 10.62 9.01
CA ALA A 127 10.74 10.38 7.92
C ALA A 127 9.98 10.41 6.58
N VAL A 128 8.91 9.63 6.44
CA VAL A 128 8.24 9.44 5.14
C VAL A 128 7.35 10.62 4.73
N ARG A 129 7.09 11.57 5.63
CA ARG A 129 6.30 12.77 5.32
C ARG A 129 7.06 13.74 4.41
N PRO A 130 6.39 14.35 3.42
CA PRO A 130 6.97 15.43 2.64
C PRO A 130 7.36 16.62 3.53
N ALA A 131 8.56 17.16 3.35
CA ALA A 131 9.06 18.30 4.12
C ALA A 131 8.16 19.55 4.00
N ASP A 132 7.50 19.72 2.86
CA ASP A 132 6.59 20.83 2.54
C ASP A 132 5.11 20.47 2.72
N ALA A 133 4.78 19.27 3.21
CA ALA A 133 3.42 18.97 3.61
C ALA A 133 3.12 19.89 4.80
N THR A 134 2.33 20.94 4.56
CA THR A 134 1.70 21.70 5.63
C THR A 134 1.12 20.68 6.59
N VAL A 135 1.38 20.84 7.89
CA VAL A 135 0.93 19.92 8.94
C VAL A 135 -0.59 19.91 8.90
N ASN A 136 -1.14 19.13 7.99
CA ASN A 136 -2.54 18.85 7.94
C ASN A 136 -2.66 17.81 9.06
N GLU A 137 -3.14 18.26 10.22
CA GLU A 137 -3.53 17.42 11.36
C GLU A 137 -4.49 16.29 10.94
N SER A 138 -4.93 16.28 9.68
CA SER A 138 -5.79 15.29 9.04
C SER A 138 -5.11 14.18 8.23
N SER A 139 -3.77 14.15 8.06
CA SER A 139 -3.18 13.04 7.29
C SER A 139 -3.44 11.68 7.96
N VAL A 140 -3.72 10.63 7.18
CA VAL A 140 -4.09 9.31 7.72
C VAL A 140 -3.02 8.74 8.63
N THR A 141 -1.73 8.89 8.31
CA THR A 141 -0.63 8.43 9.16
C THR A 141 -0.62 9.11 10.54
N THR A 142 -1.00 10.39 10.62
CA THR A 142 -1.16 11.09 11.92
C THR A 142 -2.35 10.58 12.70
N ARG A 143 -3.50 10.37 12.04
CA ARG A 143 -4.67 9.79 12.69
C ARG A 143 -4.40 8.37 13.21
N LEU A 144 -3.62 7.58 12.47
CA LEU A 144 -3.18 6.25 12.92
C LEU A 144 -2.27 6.35 14.15
N LEU A 145 -1.33 7.30 14.18
CA LEU A 145 -0.50 7.56 15.36
C LEU A 145 -1.32 8.00 16.57
N ASP A 146 -2.25 8.93 16.39
CA ASP A 146 -3.09 9.43 17.48
C ASP A 146 -3.92 8.30 18.08
N ARG A 147 -4.44 7.39 17.25
CA ARG A 147 -5.12 6.18 17.75
C ARG A 147 -4.19 5.23 18.51
N ILE A 148 -2.93 5.07 18.08
CA ILE A 148 -1.93 4.28 18.82
C ILE A 148 -1.64 4.95 20.18
N ARG A 149 -1.51 6.29 20.22
CA ARG A 149 -1.32 7.08 21.45
C ARG A 149 -2.48 6.97 22.42
N GLU A 150 -3.70 7.01 21.91
CA GLU A 150 -4.92 6.82 22.71
C GLU A 150 -4.92 5.42 23.36
N GLN A 151 -4.53 4.39 22.61
CA GLN A 151 -4.42 3.02 23.13
C GLN A 151 -3.31 2.86 24.18
N SER A 152 -2.18 3.57 24.05
CA SER A 152 -1.12 3.55 25.08
C SER A 152 -1.55 4.26 26.37
N SER A 153 -2.31 5.35 26.24
CA SER A 153 -2.70 6.19 27.38
C SER A 153 -3.74 5.52 28.29
N GLY A 154 -4.59 4.66 27.75
CA GLY A 154 -5.63 3.94 28.50
C GLY A 154 -5.13 2.78 29.37
N ASN A 155 -3.97 2.20 29.05
CA ASN A 155 -3.42 1.01 29.74
C ASN A 155 -2.22 1.31 30.66
N GLY A 156 -1.91 2.59 30.92
CA GLY A 156 -0.86 2.99 31.88
C GLY A 156 0.57 2.57 31.50
N GLY A 157 0.79 2.10 30.27
CA GLY A 157 2.08 1.64 29.77
C GLY A 157 2.33 2.10 28.35
N GLU A 158 3.59 2.37 28.05
CA GLU A 158 4.07 2.64 26.68
C GLU A 158 3.74 1.44 25.77
N VAL A 159 3.15 1.69 24.61
CA VAL A 159 2.94 0.64 23.60
C VAL A 159 4.31 0.20 23.11
N SER A 160 4.73 -0.97 23.56
CA SER A 160 5.98 -1.63 23.21
C SER A 160 5.64 -2.97 22.57
N VAL A 161 5.87 -3.09 21.27
CA VAL A 161 5.56 -4.28 20.48
C VAL A 161 6.85 -5.04 20.17
N ASP A 162 7.00 -6.25 20.69
CA ASP A 162 8.10 -7.14 20.30
C ASP A 162 7.84 -7.81 18.94
N LEU A 163 8.87 -8.44 18.36
CA LEU A 163 8.78 -9.10 17.05
C LEU A 163 7.66 -10.15 17.02
N ALA A 164 7.53 -10.98 18.06
CA ALA A 164 6.51 -12.02 18.10
C ALA A 164 5.08 -11.44 18.10
N THR A 165 4.87 -10.33 18.81
CA THR A 165 3.60 -9.61 18.83
C THR A 165 3.36 -8.91 17.49
N PHE A 166 4.38 -8.30 16.90
CA PHE A 166 4.29 -7.69 15.57
C PHE A 166 3.87 -8.72 14.51
N VAL A 167 4.56 -9.85 14.42
CA VAL A 167 4.22 -10.94 13.49
C VAL A 167 2.79 -11.41 13.73
N ARG A 168 2.38 -11.64 15.00
CA ARG A 168 1.01 -12.05 15.32
C ARG A 168 -0.03 -11.06 14.81
N LEU A 169 0.20 -9.76 14.99
CA LEU A 169 -0.68 -8.68 14.55
C LEU A 169 -0.75 -8.60 13.03
N MET A 170 0.38 -8.68 12.35
CA MET A 170 0.46 -8.63 10.90
C MET A 170 -0.20 -9.86 10.26
N THR A 171 -0.06 -11.05 10.86
CA THR A 171 -0.80 -12.24 10.45
C THR A 171 -2.30 -12.07 10.67
N THR A 172 -2.75 -11.55 11.82
CA THR A 172 -4.18 -11.30 12.06
C THR A 172 -4.74 -10.30 11.06
N LYS A 173 -3.99 -9.22 10.79
CA LYS A 173 -4.34 -8.23 9.79
C LYS A 173 -4.41 -8.84 8.39
N ALA A 174 -3.42 -9.62 7.99
CA ALA A 174 -3.41 -10.31 6.70
C ALA A 174 -4.64 -11.21 6.50
N VAL A 175 -5.04 -11.93 7.55
CA VAL A 175 -6.26 -12.74 7.55
C VAL A 175 -7.51 -11.86 7.40
N SER A 176 -7.57 -10.73 8.10
CA SER A 176 -8.67 -9.76 7.97
C SER A 176 -8.73 -9.13 6.58
N ASP A 177 -7.58 -8.76 6.02
CA ASP A 177 -7.44 -8.17 4.70
C ASP A 177 -7.85 -9.19 3.62
N TYR A 178 -7.55 -10.48 3.80
CA TYR A 178 -8.03 -11.54 2.91
C TYR A 178 -9.56 -11.67 2.91
N LEU A 179 -10.22 -11.42 4.05
CA LEU A 179 -11.68 -11.40 4.14
C LEU A 179 -12.30 -10.13 3.54
N SER A 180 -11.52 -9.06 3.38
CA SER A 180 -11.98 -7.76 2.86
C SER A 180 -10.92 -7.15 1.92
N PRO A 181 -10.58 -7.85 0.82
CA PRO A 181 -9.44 -7.49 -0.03
C PRO A 181 -9.67 -6.14 -0.71
N GLU A 182 -10.94 -5.79 -0.94
CA GLU A 182 -11.36 -4.51 -1.48
C GLU A 182 -11.12 -3.32 -0.54
N GLN A 183 -10.77 -3.52 0.74
CA GLN A 183 -10.48 -2.43 1.68
C GLN A 183 -9.05 -2.48 2.23
N ALA A 184 -8.29 -3.54 1.94
CA ALA A 184 -6.96 -3.78 2.51
C ALA A 184 -5.97 -2.62 2.23
N LEU A 185 -6.06 -2.04 1.03
CA LEU A 185 -5.17 -0.99 0.54
C LEU A 185 -5.69 0.42 0.80
N LEU A 186 -6.91 0.57 1.35
CA LEU A 186 -7.54 1.86 1.57
C LEU A 186 -6.71 2.79 2.49
N PRO A 187 -6.14 2.33 3.61
CA PRO A 187 -5.30 3.19 4.45
C PRO A 187 -4.08 3.73 3.70
N THR A 188 -3.46 2.92 2.84
CA THR A 188 -2.32 3.33 2.03
C THR A 188 -2.73 4.36 0.99
N PHE A 189 -3.83 4.11 0.27
CA PHE A 189 -4.38 5.06 -0.70
C PHE A 189 -4.62 6.43 -0.07
N GLN A 190 -5.32 6.46 1.06
CA GLN A 190 -5.61 7.70 1.79
C GLN A 190 -4.37 8.34 2.44
N ALA A 191 -3.29 7.59 2.63
CA ALA A 191 -2.03 8.13 3.11
C ALA A 191 -1.22 8.79 2.00
N ILE A 192 -1.47 8.45 0.73
CA ILE A 192 -0.85 9.08 -0.45
C ILE A 192 -1.72 10.25 -0.94
N ASP A 193 -3.05 10.14 -0.87
CA ASP A 193 -3.99 11.23 -1.16
C ASP A 193 -3.88 12.34 -0.09
N LEU A 194 -3.01 13.33 -0.34
CA LEU A 194 -2.59 14.33 0.64
C LEU A 194 -3.65 15.41 0.83
N ASP A 195 -4.37 15.75 -0.25
CA ASP A 195 -5.45 16.74 -0.23
C ASP A 195 -6.82 16.14 0.14
N GLY A 196 -6.95 14.81 0.12
CA GLY A 196 -8.16 14.08 0.51
C GLY A 196 -9.29 14.20 -0.52
N ASN A 197 -8.96 14.48 -1.78
CA ASN A 197 -9.94 14.64 -2.85
C ASN A 197 -10.52 13.30 -3.35
N GLY A 198 -9.96 12.16 -2.89
CA GLY A 198 -10.38 10.82 -3.27
C GLY A 198 -9.68 10.26 -4.51
N ALA A 199 -8.64 10.94 -5.00
CA ALA A 199 -7.80 10.55 -6.13
C ALA A 199 -6.35 10.97 -5.91
N VAL A 200 -5.42 10.04 -6.11
CA VAL A 200 -4.00 10.30 -5.99
C VAL A 200 -3.46 10.93 -7.28
N SER A 201 -2.94 12.14 -7.17
CA SER A 201 -2.23 12.81 -8.26
C SER A 201 -0.79 12.28 -8.42
N ARG A 202 -0.21 12.56 -9.59
CA ARG A 202 1.18 12.19 -9.89
C ARG A 202 2.18 12.80 -8.91
N GLU A 203 1.95 14.05 -8.52
CA GLU A 203 2.82 14.76 -7.57
C GLU A 203 2.76 14.13 -6.18
N GLU A 204 1.55 13.85 -5.68
CA GLU A 204 1.35 13.18 -4.38
C GLU A 204 2.01 11.81 -4.33
N PHE A 205 1.82 11.01 -5.38
CA PHE A 205 2.42 9.69 -5.49
C PHE A 205 3.95 9.74 -5.51
N LEU A 206 4.53 10.50 -6.44
CA LEU A 206 5.99 10.56 -6.61
C LEU A 206 6.65 11.16 -5.37
N THR A 207 6.11 12.25 -4.83
CA THR A 207 6.65 12.89 -3.63
C THR A 207 6.62 11.94 -2.44
N THR A 208 5.53 11.20 -2.24
CA THR A 208 5.41 10.26 -1.12
C THR A 208 6.44 9.13 -1.24
N ILE A 209 6.56 8.52 -2.42
CA ILE A 209 7.46 7.39 -2.63
C ILE A 209 8.94 7.82 -2.63
N GLN A 210 9.26 8.99 -3.21
CA GLN A 210 10.62 9.54 -3.15
C GLN A 210 11.04 9.86 -1.72
N ASN A 211 10.16 10.50 -0.93
CA ASN A 211 10.47 10.75 0.48
C ASN A 211 10.63 9.44 1.25
N PHE A 212 9.82 8.42 0.96
CA PHE A 212 10.01 7.08 1.51
C PHE A 212 11.41 6.53 1.18
N CYS A 213 11.84 6.54 -0.09
CA CYS A 213 13.13 6.02 -0.50
C CYS A 213 14.33 6.85 -0.04
N LEU A 214 14.21 8.17 0.03
CA LEU A 214 15.26 9.05 0.57
C LEU A 214 15.58 8.74 2.03
N GLN A 215 14.54 8.41 2.81
CA GLN A 215 14.71 8.05 4.20
C GLN A 215 15.19 6.62 4.36
N LEU A 216 14.79 5.75 3.42
CA LEU A 216 15.04 4.32 3.42
C LEU A 216 15.77 3.88 2.15
N PRO A 217 17.02 4.32 1.95
CA PRO A 217 17.76 4.02 0.72
C PRO A 217 18.06 2.52 0.56
N ASN A 218 17.95 1.73 1.64
CA ASN A 218 18.15 0.28 1.63
C ASN A 218 16.83 -0.50 1.54
N ALA A 219 15.67 0.15 1.49
CA ALA A 219 14.41 -0.54 1.27
C ALA A 219 14.39 -1.14 -0.15
N ASP A 220 13.82 -2.33 -0.27
CA ASP A 220 13.76 -3.06 -1.53
C ASP A 220 13.09 -2.24 -2.65
N GLY A 221 13.80 -2.09 -3.76
CA GLY A 221 13.43 -1.29 -4.92
C GLY A 221 13.63 0.22 -4.77
N CYS A 222 14.14 0.73 -3.65
CA CYS A 222 14.58 2.14 -3.56
C CYS A 222 15.95 2.40 -4.21
N ASP A 223 16.56 1.36 -4.77
CA ASP A 223 17.78 1.41 -5.60
C ASP A 223 17.48 1.64 -7.09
N ILE A 224 16.21 1.62 -7.50
CA ILE A 224 15.79 1.90 -8.88
C ILE A 224 15.89 3.39 -9.20
N ASP A 225 16.04 3.72 -10.50
CA ASP A 225 15.91 5.10 -10.96
C ASP A 225 14.45 5.57 -10.85
N GLU A 226 14.11 6.08 -9.68
CA GLU A 226 12.79 6.61 -9.32
C GLU A 226 12.40 7.83 -10.16
N HIS A 227 13.35 8.50 -10.82
CA HIS A 227 13.06 9.66 -11.65
C HIS A 227 12.62 9.28 -13.07
N GLU A 228 12.95 8.08 -13.53
CA GLU A 228 12.52 7.59 -14.85
C GLU A 228 11.40 6.54 -14.77
N LEU A 229 11.49 5.58 -13.85
CA LEU A 229 10.64 4.38 -13.89
C LEU A 229 9.33 4.54 -13.13
N LEU A 230 9.34 5.13 -11.92
CA LEU A 230 8.12 5.36 -11.14
C LEU A 230 7.11 6.29 -11.84
N PRO A 231 7.51 7.38 -12.51
CA PRO A 231 6.57 8.22 -13.25
C PRO A 231 5.92 7.44 -14.40
N ARG A 232 6.67 6.60 -15.12
CA ARG A 232 6.11 5.72 -16.15
C ARG A 232 5.16 4.67 -15.57
N ALA A 233 5.48 4.15 -14.38
CA ALA A 233 4.60 3.23 -13.67
C ALA A 233 3.28 3.90 -13.32
N PHE A 234 3.33 5.10 -12.75
CA PHE A 234 2.15 5.90 -12.47
C PHE A 234 1.32 6.14 -13.74
N ASP A 235 1.94 6.64 -14.80
CA ASP A 235 1.28 7.00 -16.06
C ASP A 235 0.61 5.77 -16.72
N ALA A 236 1.12 4.56 -16.48
CA ALA A 236 0.54 3.31 -16.99
C ALA A 236 -0.77 2.90 -16.30
N PHE A 237 -1.03 3.35 -15.07
CA PHE A 237 -2.26 3.04 -14.33
C PHE A 237 -3.21 4.24 -14.21
N ALA A 238 -2.67 5.47 -14.29
CA ALA A 238 -3.43 6.70 -14.17
C ALA A 238 -4.49 6.86 -15.25
N ASP A 239 -5.55 7.62 -14.94
CA ASP A 239 -6.58 7.95 -15.90
C ASP A 239 -6.14 9.05 -16.89
N ASP A 240 -7.05 9.44 -17.78
CA ASP A 240 -6.77 10.44 -18.82
C ASP A 240 -6.48 11.84 -18.21
N LYS A 241 -6.78 12.04 -16.93
CA LYS A 241 -6.48 13.25 -16.15
C LYS A 241 -5.21 13.11 -15.30
N GLN A 242 -4.47 12.00 -15.43
CA GLN A 242 -3.29 11.69 -14.64
C GLN A 242 -3.60 11.52 -13.15
N LEU A 243 -4.74 10.88 -12.86
CA LEU A 243 -5.18 10.57 -11.50
C LEU A 243 -5.32 9.05 -11.30
N LEU A 244 -4.92 8.58 -10.13
CA LEU A 244 -5.22 7.23 -9.64
C LEU A 244 -6.40 7.31 -8.67
N ASP A 245 -7.57 6.81 -9.08
CA ASP A 245 -8.60 6.47 -8.11
C ASP A 245 -8.22 5.19 -7.33
N TYR A 246 -9.01 4.87 -6.31
CA TYR A 246 -8.73 3.71 -5.46
C TYR A 246 -8.67 2.39 -6.25
N GLU A 247 -9.53 2.19 -7.25
CA GLU A 247 -9.55 0.96 -8.03
C GLU A 247 -8.26 0.81 -8.86
N ARG A 248 -7.79 1.89 -9.48
CA ARG A 248 -6.52 1.92 -10.24
C ARG A 248 -5.31 1.76 -9.35
N PHE A 249 -5.33 2.35 -8.15
CA PHE A 249 -4.28 2.14 -7.16
C PHE A 249 -4.18 0.66 -6.75
N VAL A 250 -5.33 0.01 -6.50
CA VAL A 250 -5.36 -1.43 -6.23
C VAL A 250 -4.82 -2.24 -7.41
N GLU A 251 -5.19 -1.91 -8.65
CA GLU A 251 -4.63 -2.57 -9.83
C GLU A 251 -3.10 -2.43 -9.94
N MET A 252 -2.57 -1.26 -9.63
CA MET A 252 -1.14 -1.01 -9.61
C MET A 252 -0.43 -1.86 -8.56
N VAL A 253 -0.92 -1.88 -7.32
CA VAL A 253 -0.24 -2.56 -6.20
C VAL A 253 -0.45 -4.07 -6.21
N SER A 254 -1.64 -4.56 -6.58
CA SER A 254 -2.00 -5.98 -6.59
C SER A 254 -1.53 -6.74 -7.83
N GLY A 255 -0.88 -6.08 -8.80
CA GLY A 255 -0.37 -6.73 -10.00
C GLY A 255 0.75 -7.77 -9.78
N ARG A 256 1.24 -7.95 -8.54
CA ARG A 256 2.37 -8.86 -8.27
C ARG A 256 1.96 -10.27 -7.82
N GLU A 257 0.69 -10.53 -7.56
CA GLU A 257 0.18 -11.84 -7.11
C GLU A 257 -0.16 -12.80 -8.26
#